data_AF-A0A967VRU5-F1
#
_entry.id   AF-A0A967VRU5-F1
#
_cell.length_a   1.000
_cell.length_b   1.000
_cell.length_c   1.000
_cell.angle_alpha   90.00
_cell.angle_beta   90.00
_cell.angle_gamma   90.00
#
_symmetry.space_group_name_H-M   'P 1'
#
loop_
_entity.id
_entity.type
_entity.pdbx_description
1 polymer ?
#
loop_
_entity_poly.entity_id
_entity_poly.type
_entity_poly.pdbx_seq_one_letter_code
_entity_poly.pdbx_strand_id
1 'polypeptide(L)'
;MRHLLEYLMARALFGVLGRLPTGPGERLGAALGRVAHRLGWRRAVVEDQLARAFPDRGRDWVRSTGRACYEHLGREAVAVTWLARAGGTAIRRAVERFEGRERLAEALAESGSAVIVTGHLGNWEVAGSTLPAFGFPMDAVMQGIKNPWLDTYVRRVRRRLGMGLVDRVDAWDRLVETLRDGRIVAFVADQDARERGVFVPFFGRLASTHRAPALLALRADVP
;
A
#
# COMPACT_ATOMS: atom_id res chain seq x y z
N MET A 1 -1.84 12.78 -26.01
CA MET A 1 -0.76 13.70 -25.56
C MET A 1 -0.73 13.91 -24.04
N ARG A 2 -1.85 14.25 -23.38
CA ARG A 2 -1.93 14.48 -21.91
C ARG A 2 -1.29 13.37 -21.05
N HIS A 3 -1.68 12.11 -21.27
CA HIS A 3 -1.15 10.99 -20.48
C HIS A 3 0.35 10.76 -20.65
N LEU A 4 0.89 11.05 -21.83
CA LEU A 4 2.34 10.96 -22.07
C LEU A 4 3.07 12.05 -21.29
N LEU A 5 2.55 13.29 -21.29
CA LEU A 5 3.15 14.39 -20.52
C LEU A 5 3.12 14.12 -19.01
N GLU A 6 1.97 13.67 -18.48
CA GLU A 6 1.83 13.24 -17.08
C GLU A 6 2.86 12.15 -16.73
N TYR A 7 3.06 11.18 -17.61
CA TYR A 7 4.05 10.12 -17.45
C TYR A 7 5.48 10.66 -17.45
N LEU A 8 5.85 11.52 -18.41
CA LEU A 8 7.19 12.10 -18.49
C LEU A 8 7.51 12.95 -17.25
N MET A 9 6.55 13.75 -16.79
CA MET A 9 6.68 14.51 -15.54
C MET A 9 6.87 13.59 -14.34
N ALA A 10 6.06 12.54 -14.20
CA ALA A 10 6.20 11.57 -13.13
C ALA A 10 7.58 10.89 -13.17
N ARG A 11 8.07 10.51 -14.36
CA ARG A 11 9.38 9.89 -14.53
C ARG A 11 10.53 10.81 -14.18
N ALA A 12 10.45 12.09 -14.58
CA ALA A 12 11.43 13.10 -14.19
C ALA A 12 11.46 13.28 -12.66
N LEU A 13 10.28 13.40 -12.04
CA LEU A 13 10.15 13.51 -10.59
C LEU A 13 10.74 12.30 -9.87
N PHE A 14 10.42 11.08 -10.32
CA PHE A 14 10.97 9.84 -9.76
C PHE A 14 12.49 9.77 -9.93
N GLY A 15 13.01 10.28 -11.05
CA GLY A 15 14.44 10.36 -11.31
C GLY A 15 15.16 11.29 -10.32
N VAL A 16 14.59 12.44 -10.01
CA VAL A 16 15.18 13.41 -9.09
C VAL A 16 15.02 12.96 -7.64
N LEU A 17 13.78 12.73 -7.21
CA LEU A 17 13.46 12.42 -5.81
C LEU A 17 14.04 11.09 -5.35
N GLY A 18 14.04 10.07 -6.22
CA GLY A 18 14.55 8.74 -5.86
C GLY A 18 16.07 8.66 -5.68
N ARG A 19 16.80 9.76 -5.92
CA ARG A 19 18.25 9.89 -5.65
C ARG A 19 18.56 10.64 -4.35
N LEU A 20 17.56 11.26 -3.73
CA LEU A 20 17.77 11.97 -2.49
C LEU A 20 18.12 10.96 -1.37
N PRO A 21 19.09 11.28 -0.50
CA PRO A 21 19.29 10.52 0.73
C PRO A 21 18.02 10.56 1.60
N THR A 22 17.81 9.54 2.42
CA THR A 22 16.58 9.33 3.21
C THR A 22 16.19 10.57 4.03
N GLY A 23 17.10 11.12 4.83
CA GLY A 23 16.80 12.29 5.68
C GLY A 23 16.33 13.53 4.92
N PRO A 24 17.10 14.05 3.94
CA PRO A 24 16.64 15.13 3.05
C PRO A 24 15.33 14.82 2.31
N GLY A 25 15.17 13.59 1.81
CA GLY A 25 13.96 13.13 1.13
C GLY A 25 12.72 13.19 2.03
N GLU A 26 12.82 12.70 3.26
CA GLU A 26 11.75 12.76 4.26
C GLU A 26 11.39 14.20 4.64
N ARG A 27 12.39 15.07 4.82
CA ARG A 27 12.14 16.49 5.12
C ARG A 27 11.41 17.19 3.98
N LEU A 28 11.82 16.92 2.74
CA LEU A 28 11.16 17.44 1.54
C LEU A 28 9.72 16.91 1.44
N GLY A 29 9.53 15.59 1.60
CA GLY A 29 8.21 14.97 1.59
C GLY A 29 7.28 15.59 2.63
N ALA A 30 7.74 15.72 3.87
CA ALA A 30 6.98 16.37 4.94
C ALA A 30 6.64 17.84 4.61
N ALA A 31 7.57 18.59 4.00
CA ALA A 31 7.33 19.96 3.58
C ALA A 31 6.26 20.06 2.49
N LEU A 32 6.31 19.19 1.47
CA LEU A 32 5.30 19.11 0.42
C LEU A 32 3.93 18.73 1.00
N GLY A 33 3.90 17.80 1.95
CA GLY A 33 2.70 17.45 2.72
C GLY A 33 2.11 18.66 3.45
N ARG A 34 2.93 19.43 4.17
CA ARG A 34 2.48 20.67 4.83
C ARG A 34 1.91 21.68 3.84
N VAL A 35 2.50 21.82 2.65
CA VAL A 35 1.98 22.69 1.60
C VAL A 35 0.59 22.21 1.15
N ALA A 36 0.44 20.93 0.82
CA ALA A 36 -0.85 20.35 0.43
C ALA A 36 -1.94 20.54 1.52
N HIS A 37 -1.57 20.37 2.79
CA HIS A 37 -2.44 20.63 3.93
C HIS A 37 -2.86 22.11 4.02
N ARG A 38 -1.93 23.06 3.85
CA ARG A 38 -2.21 24.50 3.86
C ARG A 38 -3.11 24.93 2.72
N LEU A 39 -2.95 24.33 1.54
CA LEU A 39 -3.82 24.52 0.38
C LEU A 39 -5.22 23.89 0.57
N GLY A 40 -5.44 23.12 1.64
CA GLY A 40 -6.73 22.54 1.97
C GLY A 40 -7.12 21.34 1.10
N TRP A 41 -6.18 20.72 0.39
CA TRP A 41 -6.47 19.61 -0.54
C TRP A 41 -7.12 18.43 0.19
N ARG A 42 -8.45 18.29 0.11
CA ARG A 42 -9.24 17.29 0.87
C ARG A 42 -9.11 17.38 2.39
N ARG A 43 -8.69 18.53 2.95
CA ARG A 43 -8.51 18.70 4.42
C ARG A 43 -9.78 18.38 5.20
N ALA A 44 -10.92 18.89 4.73
CA ALA A 44 -12.22 18.65 5.37
C ALA A 44 -12.57 17.15 5.47
N VAL A 45 -12.22 16.36 4.45
CA VAL A 45 -12.46 14.90 4.46
C VAL A 45 -11.59 14.23 5.52
N VAL A 46 -10.31 14.61 5.60
CA VAL A 46 -9.40 14.03 6.59
C VAL A 46 -9.85 14.35 8.02
N GLU A 47 -10.19 15.61 8.30
CA GLU A 47 -10.64 16.04 9.63
C GLU A 47 -11.99 15.39 10.02
N ASP A 48 -12.94 15.29 9.09
CA ASP A 48 -14.23 14.61 9.32
C ASP A 48 -14.01 13.12 9.62
N GLN A 49 -13.17 12.42 8.85
CA GLN A 49 -12.90 10.99 9.09
C GLN A 49 -12.19 10.76 10.42
N LEU A 50 -11.23 11.62 10.81
CA LEU A 50 -10.57 11.54 12.11
C LEU A 50 -11.54 11.78 13.27
N ALA A 51 -12.41 12.79 13.17
CA ALA A 51 -13.41 13.08 14.20
C ALA A 51 -14.43 11.94 14.35
N ARG A 52 -14.79 11.28 13.24
CA ARG A 52 -15.71 10.13 13.23
C ARG A 52 -15.08 8.86 13.78
N ALA A 53 -13.80 8.62 13.48
CA ALA A 53 -13.08 7.43 13.94
C ALA A 53 -12.67 7.54 15.42
N PHE A 54 -12.43 8.76 15.91
CA PHE A 54 -11.98 9.03 17.26
C PHE A 54 -12.84 10.12 17.94
N PRO A 55 -14.13 9.84 18.22
CA PRO A 55 -15.08 10.84 18.72
C PRO A 55 -14.69 11.42 20.09
N ASP A 56 -13.94 10.67 20.90
CA ASP A 56 -13.47 11.12 22.22
C ASP A 56 -12.26 12.06 22.14
N ARG A 57 -11.76 12.36 20.94
CA ARG A 57 -10.63 13.27 20.72
C ARG A 57 -11.13 14.68 20.39
N GLY A 58 -10.52 15.67 21.04
CA GLY A 58 -10.83 17.08 20.79
C GLY A 58 -10.40 17.57 19.40
N ARG A 59 -10.94 18.73 18.99
CA ARG A 59 -10.65 19.35 17.68
C ARG A 59 -9.17 19.64 17.44
N ASP A 60 -8.42 19.97 18.49
CA ASP A 60 -6.99 20.27 18.36
C ASP A 60 -6.20 19.01 17.99
N TRP A 61 -6.56 17.87 18.57
CA TRP A 61 -6.00 16.57 18.19
C TRP A 61 -6.32 16.24 16.74
N VAL A 62 -7.57 16.43 16.30
CA VAL A 62 -7.98 16.19 14.91
C VAL A 62 -7.15 17.02 13.94
N ARG A 63 -6.95 18.32 14.22
CA ARG A 63 -6.13 19.22 13.38
C ARG A 63 -4.65 18.85 13.39
N SER A 64 -4.07 18.54 14.55
CA SER A 64 -2.66 18.17 14.64
C SER A 64 -2.37 16.84 13.95
N THR A 65 -3.24 15.85 14.16
CA THR A 65 -3.15 14.52 13.53
C THR A 65 -3.40 14.62 12.03
N GLY A 66 -4.41 15.39 11.62
CA GLY A 66 -4.67 15.69 10.21
C GLY A 66 -3.43 16.23 9.53
N ARG A 67 -2.80 17.28 10.08
CA ARG A 67 -1.53 17.80 9.56
C ARG A 67 -0.44 16.73 9.49
N ALA A 68 -0.25 15.94 10.54
CA ALA A 68 0.74 14.86 10.58
C ALA A 68 0.49 13.81 9.48
N CYS A 69 -0.77 13.47 9.18
CA CYS A 69 -1.13 12.57 8.08
C CYS A 69 -0.68 13.12 6.72
N TYR A 70 -0.80 14.42 6.46
CA TYR A 70 -0.30 15.00 5.21
C TYR A 70 1.23 14.97 5.13
N GLU A 71 1.91 15.29 6.23
CA GLU A 71 3.38 15.18 6.26
C GLU A 71 3.83 13.74 6.01
N HIS A 72 3.17 12.78 6.64
CA HIS A 72 3.42 11.36 6.44
C HIS A 72 3.18 10.95 4.98
N LEU A 73 2.01 11.28 4.41
CA LEU A 73 1.70 11.02 3.00
C LEU A 73 2.78 11.59 2.06
N GLY A 74 3.29 12.78 2.36
CA GLY A 74 4.40 13.37 1.60
C GLY A 74 5.71 12.59 1.72
N ARG A 75 6.05 12.09 2.92
CA ARG A 75 7.20 11.18 3.12
C ARG A 75 7.01 9.89 2.32
N GLU A 76 5.80 9.31 2.36
CA GLU A 76 5.49 8.09 1.62
C GLU A 76 5.60 8.26 0.11
N ALA A 77 5.14 9.40 -0.41
CA ALA A 77 5.27 9.74 -1.83
C ALA A 77 6.74 9.79 -2.26
N VAL A 78 7.63 10.35 -1.44
CA VAL A 78 9.07 10.38 -1.72
C VAL A 78 9.68 8.97 -1.62
N ALA A 79 9.33 8.20 -0.59
CA ALA A 79 9.84 6.85 -0.38
C ALA A 79 9.54 5.92 -1.57
N VAL A 80 8.35 6.03 -2.18
CA VAL A 80 8.00 5.27 -3.40
C VAL A 80 8.92 5.59 -4.58
N THR A 81 9.42 6.83 -4.70
CA THR A 81 10.36 7.18 -5.77
C THR A 81 11.73 6.54 -5.59
N TRP A 82 12.20 6.40 -4.34
CA TRP A 82 13.40 5.63 -4.01
C TRP A 82 13.19 4.15 -4.34
N LEU A 83 12.04 3.61 -3.95
CA LEU A 83 11.69 2.20 -4.20
C LEU A 83 11.68 1.87 -5.70
N ALA A 84 11.24 2.82 -6.53
CA ALA A 84 11.27 2.71 -7.99
C ALA A 84 12.69 2.63 -8.59
N ARG A 85 13.74 2.80 -7.78
CA ARG A 85 15.16 2.62 -8.15
C ARG A 85 15.85 1.51 -7.34
N ALA A 86 15.34 1.19 -6.17
CA ALA A 86 15.84 0.13 -5.32
C ALA A 86 15.69 -1.26 -5.97
N GLY A 87 16.53 -2.18 -5.51
CA GLY A 87 16.39 -3.63 -5.72
C GLY A 87 16.35 -4.34 -4.36
N GLY A 88 16.12 -5.65 -4.37
CA GLY A 88 15.92 -6.43 -3.13
C GLY A 88 17.03 -6.25 -2.08
N THR A 89 18.30 -6.19 -2.49
CA THR A 89 19.43 -5.95 -1.57
C THR A 89 19.36 -4.59 -0.87
N ALA A 90 18.96 -3.53 -1.59
CA ALA A 90 18.83 -2.20 -1.00
C ALA A 90 17.66 -2.15 -0.01
N ILE A 91 16.55 -2.83 -0.33
CA ILE A 91 15.39 -2.96 0.57
C ILE A 91 15.80 -3.70 1.85
N ARG A 92 16.43 -4.87 1.73
CA ARG A 92 16.90 -5.63 2.91
C ARG A 92 17.81 -4.83 3.83
N ARG A 93 18.67 -3.95 3.27
CA ARG A 93 19.54 -3.08 4.06
C ARG A 93 18.80 -1.90 4.71
N ALA A 94 17.72 -1.43 4.09
CA ALA A 94 16.92 -0.32 4.61
C ALA A 94 15.92 -0.77 5.68
N VAL A 95 15.53 -2.05 5.70
CA VAL A 95 14.63 -2.61 6.71
C VAL A 95 15.43 -2.91 7.98
N GLU A 96 15.30 -2.05 8.99
CA GLU A 96 15.95 -2.22 10.29
C GLU A 96 15.30 -3.34 11.11
N ARG A 97 13.96 -3.47 11.02
CA ARG A 97 13.19 -4.48 11.76
C ARG A 97 12.04 -5.00 10.92
N PHE A 98 11.90 -6.33 10.88
CA PHE A 98 10.75 -7.01 10.30
C PHE A 98 10.07 -7.82 11.40
N GLU A 99 9.11 -7.19 12.09
CA GLU A 99 8.32 -7.84 13.13
C GLU A 99 7.41 -8.92 12.55
N GLY A 100 7.38 -10.11 13.17
CA GLY A 100 6.53 -11.22 12.73
C GLY A 100 7.08 -12.02 11.55
N ARG A 101 8.34 -11.81 11.16
CA ARG A 101 8.99 -12.55 10.07
C ARG A 101 9.01 -14.06 10.33
N GLU A 102 9.33 -14.47 11.55
CA GLU A 102 9.42 -15.87 11.97
C GLU A 102 8.03 -16.51 11.93
N ARG A 103 7.01 -15.81 12.44
CA ARG A 103 5.61 -16.25 12.39
C ARG A 103 5.12 -16.43 10.96
N LEU A 104 5.49 -15.51 10.05
CA LEU A 104 5.17 -15.65 8.64
C LEU A 104 5.87 -16.88 8.03
N ALA A 105 7.15 -17.11 8.37
CA ALA A 105 7.88 -18.27 7.88
C ALA A 105 7.28 -19.59 8.39
N GLU A 106 6.87 -19.65 9.67
CA GLU A 106 6.19 -20.79 10.28
C GLU A 106 4.84 -21.07 9.58
N ALA A 107 4.00 -20.05 9.44
CA ALA A 107 2.72 -20.16 8.74
C ALA A 107 2.87 -20.68 7.30
N LEU A 108 3.89 -20.21 6.57
CA LEU A 108 4.18 -20.67 5.22
C LEU A 108 4.79 -22.08 5.19
N ALA A 109 5.56 -22.47 6.21
CA ALA A 109 6.08 -23.83 6.31
C ALA A 109 4.97 -24.86 6.58
N GLU A 110 3.94 -24.47 7.34
CA GLU A 110 2.80 -25.33 7.66
C GLU A 110 1.76 -25.38 6.53
N SER A 111 1.40 -24.23 5.96
CA SER A 111 0.27 -24.12 5.01
C SER A 111 0.71 -24.02 3.55
N GLY A 112 2.01 -23.84 3.28
CA GLY A 112 2.58 -23.62 1.94
C GLY A 112 2.30 -22.23 1.35
N SER A 113 1.22 -21.58 1.75
CA SER A 113 0.80 -20.25 1.29
C SER A 113 0.03 -19.51 2.38
N ALA A 114 -0.25 -18.21 2.17
CA ALA A 114 -0.96 -17.37 3.13
C ALA A 114 -1.70 -16.23 2.44
N VAL A 115 -2.73 -15.70 3.10
CA VAL A 115 -3.41 -14.46 2.70
C VAL A 115 -2.99 -13.33 3.65
N ILE A 116 -2.35 -12.30 3.12
CA ILE A 116 -2.02 -11.09 3.89
C ILE A 116 -3.05 -10.00 3.61
N VAL A 117 -3.59 -9.41 4.69
CA VAL A 117 -4.50 -8.27 4.61
C VAL A 117 -3.87 -7.07 5.30
N THR A 118 -3.89 -5.92 4.62
CA THR A 118 -3.49 -4.63 5.18
C THR A 118 -4.45 -3.52 4.74
N GLY A 119 -4.23 -2.30 5.24
CA GLY A 119 -4.88 -1.09 4.76
C GLY A 119 -3.88 -0.14 4.09
N HIS A 120 -4.36 1.02 3.64
CA HIS A 120 -3.51 2.12 3.18
C HIS A 120 -2.84 2.80 4.38
N LEU A 121 -2.00 2.05 5.09
CA LEU A 121 -1.32 2.41 6.31
C LEU A 121 0.20 2.38 6.09
N GLY A 122 0.90 3.41 6.56
CA GLY A 122 2.35 3.52 6.32
C GLY A 122 2.67 3.48 4.82
N ASN A 123 3.77 2.80 4.48
CA ASN A 123 4.14 2.51 3.10
C ASN A 123 3.80 1.07 2.70
N TRP A 124 2.62 0.85 2.14
CA TRP A 124 2.25 -0.49 1.68
C TRP A 124 3.08 -0.96 0.46
N GLU A 125 3.69 -0.06 -0.33
CA GLU A 125 4.60 -0.45 -1.41
C GLU A 125 5.94 -0.98 -0.87
N VAL A 126 6.48 -0.33 0.18
CA VAL A 126 7.67 -0.83 0.88
C VAL A 126 7.36 -2.15 1.59
N ALA A 127 6.22 -2.26 2.27
CA ALA A 127 5.80 -3.51 2.89
C ALA A 127 5.68 -4.65 1.85
N GLY A 128 4.97 -4.40 0.74
CA GLY A 128 4.77 -5.38 -0.33
C GLY A 128 6.07 -5.81 -1.02
N SER A 129 7.03 -4.89 -1.18
CA SER A 129 8.36 -5.20 -1.74
C SER A 129 9.34 -5.81 -0.75
N THR A 130 9.11 -5.65 0.56
CA THR A 130 9.90 -6.27 1.62
C THR A 130 9.72 -7.79 1.62
N LEU A 131 8.49 -8.28 1.42
CA LEU A 131 8.21 -9.72 1.36
C LEU A 131 9.12 -10.47 0.37
N PRO A 132 9.11 -10.18 -0.95
CA PRO A 132 9.99 -10.85 -1.90
C PRO A 132 11.46 -10.55 -1.66
N ALA A 133 11.82 -9.37 -1.15
CA ALA A 133 13.21 -9.04 -0.81
C ALA A 133 13.78 -9.96 0.29
N PHE A 134 12.94 -10.47 1.19
CA PHE A 134 13.29 -11.41 2.26
C PHE A 134 12.96 -12.88 1.93
N GLY A 135 12.58 -13.18 0.67
CA GLY A 135 12.37 -14.55 0.21
C GLY A 135 10.93 -15.05 0.33
N PHE A 136 9.97 -14.18 0.62
CA PHE A 136 8.55 -14.52 0.67
C PHE A 136 7.87 -14.13 -0.65
N PRO A 137 7.68 -15.08 -1.59
CA PRO A 137 7.03 -14.79 -2.87
C PRO A 137 5.59 -14.35 -2.64
N MET A 138 5.17 -13.28 -3.33
CA MET A 138 3.84 -12.71 -3.11
C MET A 138 3.27 -12.11 -4.39
N ASP A 139 1.94 -12.14 -4.50
CA ASP A 139 1.18 -11.45 -5.52
C ASP A 139 0.20 -10.46 -4.89
N ALA A 140 0.24 -9.21 -5.34
CA ALA A 140 -0.63 -8.16 -4.85
C ALA A 140 -1.87 -8.04 -5.73
N VAL A 141 -3.05 -8.02 -5.10
CA VAL A 141 -4.29 -7.68 -5.80
C VAL A 141 -4.31 -6.17 -6.07
N MET A 142 -4.45 -5.78 -7.32
CA MET A 142 -4.45 -4.37 -7.70
C MET A 142 -5.54 -4.00 -8.69
N GLN A 143 -5.83 -2.70 -8.70
CA GLN A 143 -6.60 -2.05 -9.75
C GLN A 143 -5.66 -1.23 -10.61
N GLY A 144 -5.83 -1.31 -11.94
CA GLY A 144 -5.03 -0.54 -12.89
C GLY A 144 -5.15 0.98 -12.68
N ILE A 145 -4.04 1.68 -12.90
CA ILE A 145 -3.98 3.15 -12.89
C ILE A 145 -4.57 3.67 -14.21
N LYS A 146 -5.40 4.72 -14.15
CA LYS A 146 -6.09 5.30 -15.33
C LYS A 146 -5.16 5.69 -16.47
N ASN A 147 -3.96 6.20 -16.15
CA ASN A 147 -2.96 6.56 -17.16
C ASN A 147 -2.17 5.29 -17.55
N PRO A 148 -2.29 4.79 -18.80
CA PRO A 148 -1.71 3.50 -19.20
C PRO A 148 -0.18 3.49 -19.21
N TRP A 149 0.46 4.64 -19.46
CA TRP A 149 1.92 4.75 -19.41
C TRP A 149 2.44 4.64 -17.98
N LEU A 150 1.74 5.30 -17.05
CA LEU A 150 2.07 5.23 -15.64
C LEU A 150 1.76 3.84 -15.05
N ASP A 151 0.63 3.24 -15.44
CA ASP A 151 0.26 1.88 -15.05
C ASP A 151 1.32 0.87 -15.47
N THR A 152 1.72 0.90 -16.75
CA THR A 152 2.79 0.05 -17.29
C THR A 152 4.10 0.21 -16.51
N TYR A 153 4.46 1.46 -16.18
CA TYR A 153 5.67 1.74 -15.42
C TYR A 153 5.60 1.24 -13.98
N VAL A 154 4.50 1.50 -13.26
CA VAL A 154 4.31 1.03 -11.87
C VAL A 154 4.32 -0.50 -11.81
N ARG A 155 3.64 -1.17 -12.73
CA ARG A 155 3.68 -2.64 -12.83
C ARG A 155 5.09 -3.16 -13.07
N ARG A 156 5.86 -2.51 -13.95
CA ARG A 156 7.27 -2.86 -14.19
C ARG A 156 8.12 -2.69 -12.94
N VAL A 157 7.93 -1.61 -12.19
CA VAL A 157 8.64 -1.37 -10.92
C VAL A 157 8.31 -2.48 -9.92
N ARG A 158 7.03 -2.75 -9.65
CA ARG A 158 6.61 -3.79 -8.69
C ARG A 158 7.12 -5.18 -9.07
N ARG A 159 7.06 -5.55 -10.35
CA ARG A 159 7.61 -6.83 -10.85
C ARG A 159 9.13 -6.92 -10.67
N ARG A 160 9.87 -5.84 -10.93
CA ARG A 160 11.32 -5.79 -10.68
C ARG A 160 11.66 -5.96 -9.20
N LEU A 161 10.75 -5.56 -8.30
CA LEU A 161 10.88 -5.76 -6.86
C LEU A 161 10.49 -7.18 -6.42
N GLY A 162 10.07 -8.05 -7.34
CA GLY A 162 9.73 -9.45 -7.08
C GLY A 162 8.25 -9.70 -6.76
N MET A 163 7.39 -8.68 -6.88
CA MET A 163 5.95 -8.82 -6.67
C MET A 163 5.26 -9.37 -7.93
N GLY A 164 4.42 -10.38 -7.77
CA GLY A 164 3.38 -10.69 -8.75
C GLY A 164 2.20 -9.72 -8.62
N LEU A 165 1.39 -9.62 -9.67
CA LEU A 165 0.29 -8.66 -9.73
C LEU A 165 -0.94 -9.35 -10.31
N VAL A 166 -2.02 -9.38 -9.54
CA VAL A 166 -3.31 -9.93 -9.97
C VAL A 166 -4.30 -8.78 -10.16
N ASP A 167 -4.82 -8.65 -11.38
CA ASP A 167 -5.83 -7.64 -11.69
C ASP A 167 -7.20 -8.04 -11.12
N ARG A 168 -7.88 -7.07 -10.50
CA ARG A 168 -9.17 -7.28 -9.82
C ARG A 168 -10.27 -7.89 -10.71
N VAL A 169 -10.22 -7.69 -12.02
CA VAL A 169 -11.30 -8.09 -12.96
C VAL A 169 -11.38 -9.60 -13.16
N ASP A 170 -10.27 -10.32 -13.00
CA ASP A 170 -10.16 -11.78 -13.23
C ASP A 170 -9.57 -12.51 -12.02
N ALA A 171 -9.82 -11.98 -10.83
CA ALA A 171 -8.98 -12.28 -9.68
C ALA A 171 -9.20 -13.69 -9.13
N TRP A 172 -10.43 -14.20 -9.03
CA TRP A 172 -10.69 -15.35 -8.15
C TRP A 172 -9.87 -16.61 -8.51
N ASP A 173 -9.92 -17.05 -9.76
CA ASP A 173 -9.20 -18.26 -10.19
C ASP A 173 -7.68 -18.06 -10.11
N ARG A 174 -7.20 -16.85 -10.47
CA ARG A 174 -5.78 -16.50 -10.38
C ARG A 174 -5.28 -16.43 -8.94
N LEU A 175 -6.10 -15.95 -8.01
CA LEU A 175 -5.74 -15.91 -6.58
C LEU A 175 -5.64 -17.32 -6.00
N VAL A 176 -6.55 -18.22 -6.39
CA VAL A 176 -6.48 -19.63 -6.00
C VAL A 176 -5.23 -20.29 -6.61
N GLU A 177 -4.89 -19.99 -7.86
CA GLU A 177 -3.65 -20.45 -8.50
C GLU A 177 -2.41 -19.95 -7.76
N THR A 178 -2.35 -18.65 -7.41
CA THR A 178 -1.26 -18.07 -6.62
C THR A 178 -1.03 -18.82 -5.30
N LEU A 179 -2.10 -19.15 -4.55
CA LEU A 179 -1.97 -19.90 -3.31
C LEU A 179 -1.49 -21.34 -3.55
N ARG A 180 -1.99 -22.00 -4.60
CA ARG A 180 -1.52 -23.35 -5.00
C ARG A 180 -0.05 -23.38 -5.38
N ASP A 181 0.48 -22.29 -5.93
CA ASP A 181 1.89 -22.13 -6.25
C ASP A 181 2.78 -21.84 -5.02
N GLY A 182 2.21 -21.90 -3.81
CA GLY A 182 2.95 -21.64 -2.56
C GLY A 182 3.31 -20.17 -2.37
N ARG A 183 2.55 -19.25 -2.97
CA ARG A 183 2.80 -17.81 -2.90
C ARG A 183 1.79 -17.13 -1.98
N ILE A 184 2.19 -16.02 -1.41
CA ILE A 184 1.31 -15.16 -0.62
C ILE A 184 0.38 -14.39 -1.56
N VAL A 185 -0.90 -14.32 -1.22
CA VAL A 185 -1.82 -13.33 -1.81
C VAL A 185 -1.96 -12.15 -0.86
N ALA A 186 -1.65 -10.92 -1.30
CA ALA A 186 -1.83 -9.73 -0.46
C ALA A 186 -2.93 -8.78 -0.96
N PHE A 187 -3.73 -8.31 -0.02
CA PHE A 187 -4.81 -7.35 -0.22
C PHE A 187 -4.58 -6.07 0.58
N VAL A 188 -4.81 -4.92 -0.07
CA VAL A 188 -5.05 -3.64 0.61
C VAL A 188 -6.57 -3.42 0.62
N ALA A 189 -7.24 -3.70 1.73
CA ALA A 189 -8.68 -4.00 1.78
C ALA A 189 -9.50 -3.06 2.69
N ASP A 190 -9.04 -1.83 2.90
CA ASP A 190 -9.66 -0.81 3.77
C ASP A 190 -10.51 0.24 3.02
N GLN A 191 -10.68 0.10 1.70
CA GLN A 191 -11.54 0.96 0.90
C GLN A 191 -12.98 0.41 0.81
N ASP A 192 -13.93 1.33 0.62
CA ASP A 192 -15.35 1.05 0.49
C ASP A 192 -15.64 0.03 -0.62
N ALA A 193 -16.16 -1.13 -0.21
CA ALA A 193 -16.53 -2.23 -1.10
C ALA A 193 -17.89 -2.01 -1.81
N ARG A 194 -18.58 -0.90 -1.51
CA ARG A 194 -19.88 -0.50 -2.07
C ARG A 194 -20.94 -1.59 -1.85
N GLU A 195 -21.85 -1.76 -2.81
CA GLU A 195 -22.96 -2.72 -2.76
C GLU A 195 -22.53 -4.19 -2.68
N ARG A 196 -21.27 -4.51 -3.01
CA ARG A 196 -20.74 -5.88 -2.98
C ARG A 196 -20.03 -6.23 -1.68
N GLY A 197 -19.88 -5.26 -0.77
CA GLY A 197 -19.26 -5.48 0.52
C GLY A 197 -20.22 -6.08 1.55
N VAL A 198 -19.63 -6.51 2.66
CA VAL A 198 -20.35 -6.88 3.87
C VAL A 198 -20.18 -5.74 4.87
N PHE A 199 -21.28 -5.34 5.52
CA PHE A 199 -21.21 -4.27 6.53
C PHE A 199 -20.70 -4.85 7.84
N VAL A 200 -19.53 -4.37 8.27
CA VAL A 200 -18.91 -4.77 9.54
C VAL A 200 -18.56 -3.54 10.39
N PRO A 201 -18.52 -3.64 11.73
CA PRO A 201 -18.09 -2.55 12.57
C PRO A 201 -16.62 -2.17 12.31
N PHE A 202 -16.38 -0.89 12.00
CA PHE A 202 -15.06 -0.27 11.88
C PHE A 202 -15.11 1.10 12.56
N PHE A 203 -14.28 1.30 13.59
CA PHE A 203 -14.37 2.46 14.50
C PHE A 203 -15.79 2.70 15.04
N GLY A 204 -16.47 1.63 15.48
CA GLY A 204 -17.82 1.72 16.06
C GLY A 204 -18.94 2.01 15.06
N ARG A 205 -18.65 1.99 13.75
CA ARG A 205 -19.61 2.29 12.68
C ARG A 205 -19.63 1.19 11.64
N LEU A 206 -20.78 0.91 11.05
CA LEU A 206 -20.85 -0.03 9.93
C LEU A 206 -20.15 0.56 8.71
N ALA A 207 -19.19 -0.19 8.16
CA ALA A 207 -18.48 0.12 6.93
C ALA A 207 -18.63 -1.06 5.96
N SER A 208 -18.80 -0.76 4.67
CA SER A 208 -18.84 -1.80 3.63
C SER A 208 -17.43 -2.30 3.34
N THR A 209 -17.17 -3.57 3.66
CA THR A 209 -15.83 -4.18 3.63
C THR A 209 -15.76 -5.32 2.63
N HIS A 210 -14.58 -5.46 2.00
CA HIS A 210 -14.33 -6.53 1.04
C HIS A 210 -14.29 -7.90 1.73
N ARG A 211 -15.18 -8.81 1.31
CA ARG A 211 -15.21 -10.21 1.79
C ARG A 211 -14.15 -11.11 1.15
N ALA A 212 -13.57 -10.70 0.02
CA ALA A 212 -12.71 -11.55 -0.80
C ALA A 212 -11.49 -12.13 -0.05
N PRO A 213 -10.76 -11.37 0.80
CA PRO A 213 -9.62 -11.92 1.53
C PRO A 213 -10.02 -13.07 2.46
N ALA A 214 -11.09 -12.87 3.26
CA ALA A 214 -11.58 -13.88 4.19
C ALA A 214 -12.14 -15.11 3.47
N LEU A 215 -12.90 -14.92 2.39
CA LEU A 215 -13.42 -16.04 1.60
C LEU A 215 -12.28 -16.84 0.95
N LEU A 216 -11.22 -16.17 0.50
CA LEU A 216 -10.09 -16.85 -0.13
C LEU A 216 -9.34 -17.71 0.89
N ALA A 217 -9.04 -17.15 2.07
CA ALA A 217 -8.40 -17.86 3.16
C ALA A 217 -9.21 -19.12 3.58
N LEU A 218 -10.51 -18.97 3.80
CA LEU A 218 -11.41 -20.08 4.13
C LEU A 218 -11.51 -21.14 3.02
N ARG A 219 -11.52 -20.71 1.75
CA ARG A 219 -11.65 -21.61 0.60
C ARG A 219 -10.40 -22.45 0.40
N ALA A 220 -9.23 -21.87 0.67
CA ALA A 220 -7.92 -22.48 0.47
C ALA A 220 -7.38 -23.15 1.75
N ASP A 221 -8.04 -22.94 2.90
CA ASP A 221 -7.62 -23.42 4.22
C ASP A 221 -6.20 -22.94 4.58
N VAL A 222 -6.01 -21.62 4.47
CA VAL A 222 -4.72 -20.95 4.73
C VAL A 222 -4.88 -19.83 5.75
N PRO A 223 -3.81 -19.48 6.49
CA PRO A 223 -3.79 -18.34 7.40
C PRO A 223 -3.95 -17.00 6.69
#